data_AF-A0A7Y3FDD0-F1
#
_entry.id   AF-A0A7Y3FDD0-F1
#
_cell.length_a   1.000
_cell.length_b   1.000
_cell.length_c   1.000
_cell.angle_alpha   90.00
_cell.angle_beta   90.00
_cell.angle_gamma   90.00
#
_symmetry.space_group_name_H-M   'P 1'
#
loop_
_entity.id
_entity.type
_entity.pdbx_description
1 polymer ?
#
loop_
_entity_poly.entity_id
_entity_poly.type
_entity_poly.pdbx_seq_one_letter_code
_entity_poly.pdbx_strand_id
1 'polypeptide(L)'
;MKRESKKPRGRPRSFDTDQVLDAAVQVFWSKGYDGASLDGLTRAMGINRPSLYAEFGSKHGLFLAALDRYFATHSARQSLPLIEEPDVRNAVEGYYHEIVRSVTSADHPSGCLIASVATEISERDSIVRKKVSDLLAQAENLLDSRLAAAGYGPQEDGRAPKVTG
;
A
#
# COMPACT_ATOMS: atom_id res chain seq x y z
N MET A 1 -32.99 -42.84 24.25
CA MET A 1 -32.17 -41.62 24.35
C MET A 1 -31.88 -41.07 22.96
N LYS A 2 -32.43 -39.91 22.60
CA LYS A 2 -32.04 -39.18 21.38
C LYS A 2 -31.02 -38.11 21.77
N ARG A 3 -29.86 -38.10 21.09
CA ARG A 3 -28.79 -37.10 21.28
C ARG A 3 -29.23 -35.78 20.66
N GLU A 4 -29.28 -34.72 21.46
CA GLU A 4 -29.46 -33.35 20.96
C GLU A 4 -28.16 -32.87 20.30
N SER A 5 -28.25 -32.47 19.04
CA SER A 5 -27.18 -31.83 18.29
C SER A 5 -27.05 -30.37 18.72
N LYS A 6 -25.86 -30.04 19.24
CA LYS A 6 -25.47 -28.70 19.70
C LYS A 6 -25.45 -27.74 18.52
N LYS A 7 -26.41 -26.79 18.49
CA LYS A 7 -26.50 -25.72 17.49
C LYS A 7 -25.19 -24.91 17.50
N PRO A 8 -24.47 -24.75 16.36
CA PRO A 8 -23.22 -24.00 16.35
C PRO A 8 -23.48 -22.54 16.74
N ARG A 9 -22.67 -22.03 17.67
CA ARG A 9 -22.76 -20.65 18.17
C ARG A 9 -22.28 -19.70 17.07
N GLY A 10 -23.21 -18.88 16.56
CA GLY A 10 -22.94 -17.65 15.83
C GLY A 10 -22.53 -17.84 14.37
N ARG A 11 -23.34 -17.32 13.44
CA ARG A 11 -22.91 -17.04 12.08
C ARG A 11 -21.71 -16.07 12.16
N PRO A 12 -20.53 -16.40 11.62
CA PRO A 12 -19.43 -15.45 11.61
C PRO A 12 -19.92 -14.18 10.91
N ARG A 13 -19.74 -13.02 11.54
CA ARG A 13 -19.97 -11.72 10.89
C ARG A 13 -18.87 -11.59 9.86
N SER A 14 -19.15 -11.97 8.61
CA SER A 14 -18.26 -11.70 7.49
C SER A 14 -18.31 -10.19 7.24
N PHE A 15 -17.27 -9.48 7.66
CA PHE A 15 -16.99 -8.15 7.12
C PHE A 15 -16.22 -8.32 5.80
N ASP A 16 -16.26 -7.29 4.98
CA ASP A 16 -15.40 -7.21 3.81
C ASP A 16 -14.00 -6.77 4.26
N THR A 17 -13.03 -7.66 4.17
CA THR A 17 -11.65 -7.41 4.61
C THR A 17 -11.02 -6.23 3.87
N ASP A 18 -11.35 -6.04 2.59
CA ASP A 18 -10.79 -4.95 1.80
C ASP A 18 -11.29 -3.59 2.30
N GLN A 19 -12.58 -3.47 2.55
CA GLN A 19 -13.17 -2.23 3.11
C GLN A 19 -12.63 -1.93 4.53
N VAL A 20 -12.43 -2.97 5.33
CA VAL A 20 -11.81 -2.86 6.66
C VAL A 20 -10.38 -2.36 6.55
N LEU A 21 -9.60 -2.89 5.61
CA LEU A 21 -8.21 -2.46 5.40
C LEU A 21 -8.13 -1.05 4.82
N ASP A 22 -9.04 -0.66 3.92
CA ASP A 22 -9.11 0.72 3.41
C ASP A 22 -9.33 1.72 4.55
N ALA A 23 -10.22 1.42 5.50
CA ALA A 23 -10.42 2.24 6.68
C ALA A 23 -9.19 2.25 7.60
N ALA A 24 -8.52 1.11 7.78
CA ALA A 24 -7.29 1.03 8.58
C ALA A 24 -6.15 1.86 7.98
N VAL A 25 -5.97 1.81 6.64
CA VAL A 25 -5.01 2.63 5.91
C VAL A 25 -5.20 4.10 6.24
N GLN A 26 -6.44 4.63 6.15
CA GLN A 26 -6.72 6.03 6.45
C GLN A 26 -6.36 6.43 7.89
N VAL A 27 -6.62 5.56 8.86
CA VAL A 27 -6.27 5.82 10.26
C VAL A 27 -4.76 5.84 10.47
N PHE A 28 -4.04 4.85 9.94
CA PHE A 28 -2.58 4.82 10.05
C PHE A 28 -1.91 5.97 9.31
N TRP A 29 -2.45 6.36 8.16
CA TRP A 29 -1.94 7.49 7.38
C TRP A 29 -2.08 8.80 8.15
N SER A 30 -3.25 9.04 8.75
CA SER A 30 -3.53 10.29 9.45
C SER A 30 -2.84 10.39 10.81
N LYS A 31 -2.67 9.27 11.53
CA LYS A 31 -2.22 9.27 12.93
C LYS A 31 -0.85 8.65 13.16
N GLY A 32 -0.23 8.10 12.12
CA GLY A 32 0.92 7.24 12.24
C GLY A 32 0.60 5.91 12.93
N TYR A 33 1.60 5.04 13.05
CA TYR A 33 1.43 3.77 13.73
C TYR A 33 1.14 3.98 15.22
N ASP A 34 1.93 4.77 15.94
CA ASP A 34 1.77 4.92 17.40
C ASP A 34 0.48 5.65 17.77
N GLY A 35 0.10 6.70 17.04
CA GLY A 35 -1.11 7.48 17.29
C GLY A 35 -2.43 6.75 16.94
N ALA A 36 -2.37 5.67 16.16
CA ALA A 36 -3.55 4.85 15.83
C ALA A 36 -3.97 3.95 17.01
N SER A 37 -4.88 4.40 17.87
CA SER A 37 -5.39 3.56 18.95
C SER A 37 -6.26 2.41 18.45
N LEU A 38 -6.28 1.27 19.16
CA LEU A 38 -7.11 0.11 18.82
C LEU A 38 -8.61 0.46 18.80
N ASP A 39 -9.07 1.36 19.67
CA ASP A 39 -10.47 1.82 19.66
C ASP A 39 -10.76 2.76 18.49
N GLY A 40 -9.79 3.56 18.07
CA GLY A 40 -9.91 4.37 16.85
C GLY A 40 -9.99 3.49 15.61
N LEU A 41 -9.10 2.50 15.51
CA LEU A 41 -9.04 1.54 14.41
C LEU A 41 -10.34 0.73 14.32
N THR A 42 -10.75 0.07 15.40
CA THR A 42 -11.97 -0.75 15.41
C THR A 42 -13.23 0.06 15.07
N ARG A 43 -13.31 1.30 15.57
CA ARG A 43 -14.41 2.22 15.23
C ARG A 43 -14.42 2.59 13.75
N ALA A 44 -13.27 2.96 13.19
CA ALA A 44 -13.17 3.33 11.77
C ALA A 44 -13.48 2.15 10.84
N MET A 45 -13.00 0.96 11.20
CA MET A 45 -13.22 -0.27 10.45
C MET A 45 -14.64 -0.85 10.62
N GLY A 46 -15.43 -0.35 11.59
CA GLY A 46 -16.75 -0.90 11.88
C GLY A 46 -16.75 -2.31 12.48
N ILE A 47 -15.62 -2.76 13.05
CA ILE A 47 -15.47 -4.08 13.68
C ILE A 47 -15.22 -3.95 15.19
N ASN A 48 -15.29 -5.06 15.92
CA ASN A 48 -14.92 -5.10 17.34
C ASN A 48 -13.48 -5.61 17.54
N ARG A 49 -12.92 -5.40 18.74
CA ARG A 49 -11.57 -5.86 19.07
C ARG A 49 -11.38 -7.38 18.91
N PRO A 50 -12.31 -8.25 19.35
CA PRO A 50 -12.21 -9.69 19.09
C PRO A 50 -12.06 -10.05 17.60
N SER A 51 -12.83 -9.41 16.71
CA SER A 51 -12.72 -9.61 15.25
C SER A 51 -11.38 -9.12 14.71
N LEU A 52 -10.90 -7.97 15.18
CA LEU A 52 -9.56 -7.46 14.81
C LEU A 52 -8.48 -8.48 15.17
N TYR A 53 -8.49 -9.00 16.40
CA TYR A 53 -7.49 -9.97 16.84
C TYR A 53 -7.63 -11.33 16.16
N ALA A 54 -8.86 -11.77 15.88
CA ALA A 54 -9.10 -13.03 15.19
C ALA A 54 -8.58 -13.01 13.74
N GLU A 55 -8.70 -11.87 13.06
CA GLU A 55 -8.30 -11.73 11.65
C GLU A 55 -6.83 -11.33 11.51
N PHE A 56 -6.38 -10.33 12.27
CA PHE A 56 -5.08 -9.69 12.08
C PHE A 56 -4.06 -10.02 13.17
N GLY A 57 -4.48 -10.72 14.23
CA GLY A 57 -3.62 -11.15 15.35
C GLY A 57 -3.18 -10.02 16.29
N SER A 58 -2.87 -8.83 15.77
CA SER A 58 -2.42 -7.68 16.54
C SER A 58 -2.60 -6.37 15.77
N LYS A 59 -2.37 -5.23 16.44
CA LYS A 59 -2.26 -3.92 15.76
C LYS A 59 -1.14 -3.93 14.72
N HIS A 60 -0.04 -4.60 15.02
CA HIS A 60 1.08 -4.75 14.11
C HIS A 60 0.72 -5.56 12.87
N GLY A 61 0.06 -6.71 13.05
CA GLY A 61 -0.44 -7.52 11.93
C GLY A 61 -1.45 -6.76 11.06
N LEU A 62 -2.34 -5.97 11.69
CA LEU A 62 -3.25 -5.08 10.96
C LEU A 62 -2.49 -4.00 10.18
N PHE A 63 -1.43 -3.44 10.76
CA PHE A 63 -0.60 -2.44 10.06
C PHE A 63 0.12 -3.06 8.85
N LEU A 64 0.67 -4.26 8.98
CA LEU A 64 1.29 -4.97 7.85
C LEU A 64 0.27 -5.23 6.72
N ALA A 65 -0.94 -5.68 7.08
CA ALA A 65 -2.01 -5.89 6.11
C ALA A 65 -2.48 -4.57 5.46
N ALA A 66 -2.51 -3.47 6.22
CA ALA A 66 -2.82 -2.15 5.70
C ALA A 66 -1.75 -1.65 4.72
N LEU A 67 -0.46 -1.89 4.99
CA LEU A 67 0.61 -1.60 4.04
C LEU A 67 0.44 -2.38 2.74
N ASP A 68 0.11 -3.68 2.82
CA ASP A 68 -0.14 -4.51 1.64
C ASP A 68 -1.35 -3.99 0.83
N ARG A 69 -2.44 -3.60 1.50
CA ARG A 69 -3.60 -2.97 0.85
C ARG A 69 -3.23 -1.66 0.17
N TYR A 70 -2.44 -0.80 0.83
CA TYR A 70 -1.98 0.45 0.27
C TYR A 70 -1.17 0.22 -1.02
N PHE A 71 -0.26 -0.76 -1.03
CA PHE A 71 0.52 -1.11 -2.22
C PHE A 71 -0.35 -1.63 -3.36
N ALA A 72 -1.28 -2.54 -3.06
CA ALA A 72 -2.16 -3.14 -4.04
C ALA A 72 -3.14 -2.14 -4.70
N THR A 73 -3.41 -1.00 -4.05
CA THR A 73 -4.40 -0.01 -4.51
C THR A 73 -3.74 1.25 -5.05
N HIS A 74 -2.87 1.88 -4.26
CA HIS A 74 -2.29 3.18 -4.61
C HIS A 74 -1.09 2.98 -5.55
N SER A 75 -0.15 2.10 -5.18
CA SER A 75 1.04 1.86 -6.00
C SER A 75 0.72 1.16 -7.31
N ALA A 76 -0.19 0.19 -7.31
CA ALA A 76 -0.66 -0.44 -8.55
C ALA A 76 -1.23 0.59 -9.54
N ARG A 77 -2.05 1.52 -9.05
CA ARG A 77 -2.66 2.57 -9.86
C ARG A 77 -1.62 3.58 -10.37
N GLN A 78 -0.63 3.91 -9.56
CA GLN A 78 0.50 4.77 -9.97
C GLN A 78 1.28 4.16 -11.12
N SER A 79 1.46 2.83 -11.12
CA SER A 79 2.24 2.11 -12.12
C SER A 79 1.51 1.86 -13.46
N LEU A 80 0.20 2.09 -13.56
CA LEU A 80 -0.58 1.82 -14.77
C LEU A 80 -0.02 2.52 -16.03
N PRO A 81 0.38 3.81 -16.00
CA PRO A 81 0.97 4.46 -17.16
C PRO A 81 2.23 3.76 -17.67
N LEU A 82 3.07 3.21 -16.79
CA LEU A 82 4.27 2.46 -17.20
C LEU A 82 3.93 1.15 -17.92
N ILE A 83 2.75 0.58 -17.67
CA ILE A 83 2.32 -0.69 -18.23
C ILE A 83 1.56 -0.49 -19.54
N GLU A 84 0.68 0.51 -19.59
CA GLU A 84 -0.31 0.66 -20.66
C GLU A 84 0.12 1.64 -21.75
N GLU A 85 0.95 2.64 -21.43
CA GLU A 85 1.33 3.69 -22.37
C GLU A 85 2.48 3.23 -23.29
N PRO A 86 2.26 3.22 -24.63
CA PRO A 86 3.28 2.76 -25.57
C PRO A 86 4.50 3.68 -25.63
N ASP A 87 4.29 4.99 -25.58
CA ASP A 87 5.39 5.97 -25.63
C ASP A 87 6.06 6.12 -24.26
N VAL A 88 7.38 5.93 -24.22
CA VAL A 88 8.11 5.92 -22.94
C VAL A 88 8.09 7.26 -22.22
N ARG A 89 8.09 8.37 -22.95
CA ARG A 89 8.06 9.71 -22.35
C ARG A 89 6.71 9.93 -21.69
N ASN A 90 5.62 9.65 -22.40
CA ASN A 90 4.27 9.75 -21.87
C ASN A 90 4.04 8.79 -20.69
N ALA A 91 4.61 7.58 -20.75
CA ALA A 91 4.50 6.58 -19.68
C ALA A 91 5.15 7.09 -18.38
N VAL A 92 6.37 7.62 -18.47
CA VAL A 92 7.11 8.17 -17.33
C VAL A 92 6.43 9.43 -16.78
N GLU A 93 5.97 10.33 -17.67
CA GLU A 93 5.23 11.53 -17.26
C GLU A 93 3.93 11.16 -16.54
N GLY A 94 3.16 10.24 -17.10
CA GLY A 94 1.93 9.73 -16.50
C GLY A 94 2.15 9.08 -15.14
N TYR A 95 3.23 8.30 -14.98
CA TYR A 95 3.62 7.70 -13.70
C TYR A 95 3.82 8.76 -12.61
N TYR A 96 4.63 9.78 -12.89
CA TYR A 96 4.89 10.84 -11.91
C TYR A 96 3.67 11.72 -11.68
N HIS A 97 2.85 11.99 -12.70
CA HIS A 97 1.57 12.66 -12.51
C HIS A 97 0.65 11.88 -11.58
N GLU A 98 0.58 10.55 -11.71
CA GLU A 98 -0.24 9.73 -10.82
C GLU A 98 0.31 9.65 -9.39
N ILE A 99 1.63 9.69 -9.22
CA ILE A 99 2.24 9.85 -7.90
C ILE A 99 1.82 11.18 -7.29
N VAL A 100 2.00 12.30 -8.00
CA VAL A 100 1.64 13.64 -7.52
C VAL A 100 0.16 13.69 -7.17
N ARG A 101 -0.71 13.27 -8.10
CA ARG A 101 -2.16 13.24 -7.90
C ARG A 101 -2.55 12.42 -6.68
N SER A 102 -1.91 11.26 -6.49
CA SER A 102 -2.11 10.45 -5.29
C SER A 102 -1.71 11.25 -4.07
N VAL A 103 -0.47 11.69 -3.92
CA VAL A 103 0.01 12.31 -2.67
C VAL A 103 -0.64 13.66 -2.34
N THR A 104 -1.26 14.32 -3.32
CA THR A 104 -1.99 15.59 -3.14
C THR A 104 -3.50 15.44 -3.13
N SER A 105 -4.06 14.23 -3.20
CA SER A 105 -5.52 14.03 -3.20
C SER A 105 -6.15 14.54 -1.90
N ALA A 106 -7.37 15.08 -2.00
CA ALA A 106 -8.17 15.47 -0.84
C ALA A 106 -8.88 14.28 -0.16
N ASP A 107 -8.89 13.11 -0.82
CA ASP A 107 -9.59 11.91 -0.33
C ASP A 107 -8.86 11.22 0.84
N HIS A 108 -7.61 11.59 1.09
CA HIS A 108 -6.77 11.05 2.15
C HIS A 108 -5.82 12.13 2.70
N PRO A 109 -5.17 11.90 3.86
CA PRO A 109 -4.15 12.82 4.37
C PRO A 109 -3.05 13.06 3.33
N SER A 110 -2.57 14.30 3.23
CA SER A 110 -1.52 14.67 2.27
C SER A 110 -0.22 13.91 2.50
N GLY A 111 0.51 13.64 1.42
CA GLY A 111 1.79 12.92 1.47
C GLY A 111 1.67 11.47 1.01
N CYS A 112 2.67 10.65 1.31
CA CYS A 112 2.68 9.22 0.98
C CYS A 112 2.75 8.44 2.29
N LEU A 113 1.85 7.46 2.49
CA LEU A 113 1.85 6.61 3.71
C LEU A 113 3.25 6.03 4.01
N ILE A 114 3.97 5.63 2.96
CA ILE A 114 5.31 5.06 3.08
C ILE A 114 6.29 6.09 3.63
N ALA A 115 6.38 7.23 2.95
CA ALA A 115 7.32 8.28 3.30
C ALA A 115 7.04 8.84 4.69
N SER A 116 5.76 9.05 5.02
CA SER A 116 5.31 9.73 6.23
C SER A 116 5.21 8.85 7.46
N VAL A 117 4.96 7.54 7.31
CA VAL A 117 4.67 6.64 8.44
C VAL A 117 5.55 5.40 8.43
N ALA A 118 5.66 4.71 7.28
CA ALA A 118 6.39 3.45 7.23
C ALA A 118 7.90 3.65 7.45
N THR A 119 8.47 4.78 7.02
CA THR A 119 9.89 5.12 7.26
C THR A 119 10.23 5.15 8.75
N GLU A 120 9.41 5.80 9.58
CA GLU A 120 9.63 5.88 11.03
C GLU A 120 9.60 4.49 11.68
N ILE A 121 8.67 3.64 11.26
CA ILE A 121 8.56 2.28 11.79
C ILE A 121 9.66 1.37 11.25
N SER A 122 10.10 1.58 10.01
CA SER A 122 11.15 0.78 9.38
C SER A 122 12.45 0.80 10.19
N GLU A 123 12.75 1.90 10.87
CA GLU A 123 13.96 2.04 11.71
C GLU A 123 14.02 0.99 12.82
N ARG A 124 12.86 0.61 13.36
CA ARG A 124 12.73 -0.33 14.49
C ARG A 124 12.08 -1.66 14.13
N ASP A 125 11.62 -1.83 12.90
CA ASP A 125 10.92 -3.03 12.43
C ASP A 125 11.48 -3.51 11.08
N SER A 126 12.15 -4.66 11.10
CA SER A 126 12.77 -5.25 9.90
C SER A 126 11.76 -5.76 8.89
N ILE A 127 10.55 -6.15 9.31
CA ILE A 127 9.50 -6.63 8.41
C ILE A 127 8.93 -5.45 7.63
N VAL A 128 8.63 -4.34 8.32
CA VAL A 128 8.16 -3.10 7.67
C VAL A 128 9.25 -2.56 6.74
N ARG A 129 10.51 -2.54 7.19
CA ARG A 129 11.64 -2.12 6.35
C ARG A 129 11.75 -2.96 5.08
N LYS A 130 11.65 -4.29 5.20
CA LYS A 130 11.68 -5.17 4.03
C LYS A 130 10.53 -4.88 3.08
N LYS A 131 9.29 -4.74 3.58
CA LYS A 131 8.13 -4.42 2.74
C LYS A 131 8.30 -3.10 1.98
N VAL A 132 8.79 -2.05 2.64
CA VAL A 132 9.06 -0.76 2.01
C VAL A 132 10.16 -0.90 0.94
N SER A 133 11.26 -1.58 1.27
CA SER A 133 12.35 -1.81 0.32
C SER A 133 11.91 -2.61 -0.90
N ASP A 134 11.13 -3.67 -0.70
CA ASP A 134 10.64 -4.52 -1.79
C ASP A 134 9.71 -3.72 -2.73
N LEU A 135 8.91 -2.80 -2.20
CA LEU A 135 8.06 -1.96 -3.04
C LEU A 135 8.86 -0.95 -3.85
N LEU A 136 9.81 -0.26 -3.23
CA LEU A 136 10.66 0.71 -3.93
C LEU A 136 11.44 0.01 -5.06
N ALA A 137 12.00 -1.16 -4.77
CA ALA A 137 12.67 -1.98 -5.78
C ALA A 137 11.73 -2.41 -6.92
N GLN A 138 10.46 -2.71 -6.63
CA GLN A 138 9.48 -3.03 -7.68
C GLN A 138 9.19 -1.84 -8.59
N ALA A 139 9.05 -0.64 -8.03
CA ALA A 139 8.84 0.58 -8.80
C ALA A 139 10.08 0.92 -9.67
N GLU A 140 11.29 0.81 -9.10
CA GLU A 140 12.56 1.00 -9.82
C GLU A 140 12.69 0.01 -10.97
N ASN A 141 12.48 -1.29 -10.72
CA ASN A 141 12.56 -2.33 -11.75
C ASN A 141 11.58 -2.09 -12.91
N LEU A 142 10.38 -1.57 -12.63
CA LEU A 142 9.39 -1.27 -13.66
C LEU A 142 9.82 -0.09 -14.53
N LEU A 143 10.35 0.97 -13.92
CA LEU A 143 10.93 2.11 -14.62
C LEU A 143 12.12 1.68 -15.48
N ASP A 144 13.07 0.96 -14.90
CA ASP A 144 14.25 0.44 -15.61
C ASP A 144 13.85 -0.43 -16.79
N SER A 145 12.88 -1.32 -16.60
CA SER A 145 12.37 -2.18 -17.67
C SER A 145 11.75 -1.37 -18.81
N ARG A 146 10.98 -0.31 -18.51
CA ARG A 146 10.39 0.54 -19.56
C ARG A 146 11.42 1.40 -20.28
N LEU A 147 12.37 1.98 -19.54
CA LEU A 147 13.45 2.76 -20.10
C LEU A 147 14.33 1.90 -21.02
N ALA A 148 14.75 0.71 -20.54
CA ALA A 148 15.54 -0.22 -21.33
C ALA A 148 14.82 -0.68 -22.61
N ALA A 149 13.52 -1.00 -22.51
CA ALA A 149 12.71 -1.36 -23.69
C ALA A 149 12.61 -0.25 -24.74
N ALA A 150 12.78 1.01 -24.33
CA ALA A 150 12.83 2.17 -25.22
C ALA A 150 14.26 2.56 -25.65
N GLY A 151 15.27 1.76 -25.32
CA GLY A 151 16.67 1.99 -25.68
C GLY A 151 17.45 2.87 -24.70
N TYR A 152 16.87 3.22 -23.55
CA TYR A 152 17.53 3.96 -22.46
C TYR A 152 18.15 2.94 -21.49
N GLY A 153 19.22 2.26 -21.93
CA GLY A 153 20.02 1.38 -21.06
C GLY A 153 21.07 2.15 -20.25
N PRO A 154 21.71 1.51 -19.25
CA PRO A 154 22.83 2.11 -18.54
C PRO A 154 23.92 2.52 -19.53
N GLN A 155 24.16 3.82 -19.66
CA GLN A 155 25.27 4.32 -20.46
C GLN A 155 26.54 4.21 -19.63
N GLU A 156 27.51 3.43 -20.11
CA GLU A 156 28.82 3.27 -19.47
C GLU A 156 29.62 4.59 -19.35
N ASP A 157 29.15 5.68 -19.98
CA ASP A 157 29.85 6.97 -20.08
C ASP A 157 29.15 8.14 -19.36
N GLY A 158 28.03 7.92 -18.67
CA GLY A 158 27.33 8.97 -17.90
C GLY A 158 26.73 10.11 -18.75
N ARG A 159 26.64 9.97 -20.08
CA ARG A 159 26.11 11.03 -20.96
C ARG A 159 24.67 10.75 -21.34
N ALA A 160 23.73 11.42 -20.68
CA ALA A 160 22.29 11.31 -20.97
C ALA A 160 21.98 11.29 -22.50
N PRO A 161 21.09 10.39 -22.96
CA PRO A 161 20.78 10.26 -24.37
C PRO A 161 20.12 11.54 -24.87
N LYS A 162 20.45 11.92 -26.11
CA LYS A 162 19.86 13.10 -26.74
C LYS A 162 18.38 12.85 -26.97
N VAL A 163 17.54 13.55 -26.21
CA VAL A 163 16.12 13.67 -26.49
C VAL A 163 15.98 14.39 -27.83
N THR A 164 15.64 13.67 -28.88
CA THR A 164 15.10 14.25 -30.11
C THR A 164 13.60 14.40 -29.92
N GLY A 165 13.12 15.65 -29.95
CA GLY A 165 11.69 15.98 -29.88
C GLY A 165 10.96 15.76 -31.19
#